data_AF-A0A7V1LXH3-F1
#
_entry.id   AF-A0A7V1LXH3-F1
#
_cell.length_a   1.000
_cell.length_b   1.000
_cell.length_c   1.000
_cell.angle_alpha   90.00
_cell.angle_beta   90.00
_cell.angle_gamma   90.00
#
_symmetry.space_group_name_H-M   'P 1'
#
loop_
_entity.id
_entity.type
_entity.pdbx_description
1 polymer ?
#
loop_
_entity_poly.entity_id
_entity_poly.type
_entity_poly.pdbx_seq_one_letter_code
_entity_poly.pdbx_strand_id
1 'polypeptide(L)'
;MRSLSLLIFLLLFRAPALQAVDVDSLTIGIIKDFTGAETLSPEMRSGFVRQLAIRNYLRRFPEKSALFASALQKVAAPQRQNQSFSSSGRFVLHYDSDGIHAVPPEDVANNGIPDFIDSAAVYLDHVWQVEVEQLGFRPPPDIDGTPAAQYHIYFTNFSDPGLYGQTVFQDEIASLPGENYTSYIELHHTFQGGSLYTFGLRAMKATIAHEFNHACQLGYRLWTQGFLFTDLFFIESSAVWLEEYVYGEVNDYYQYLPGLFEGIQRVPFTAANYPYHYGNGIFWLMSGLTLSPGLVPEIWEQIMQEPAFEAIGTVFGRHNTSFAEMQARYGQWLYFTGSRALPGQFYPEAADYPMLTIKAEQHFVAADTLSFRGTVGRKSLAYFSIDDLPSVRQRGQVRAEGALNTPAGL
;
A
#
# COMPACT_ATOMS: atom_id res chain seq x y z
N MET A 1 -19.91 22.25 18.61
CA MET A 1 -19.57 21.21 19.62
C MET A 1 -20.74 20.69 20.48
N ARG A 2 -22.02 21.05 20.27
CA ARG A 2 -23.13 20.54 21.12
C ARG A 2 -24.40 20.01 20.43
N SER A 3 -24.54 20.04 19.10
CA SER A 3 -25.80 19.61 18.46
C SER A 3 -25.79 18.22 17.80
N LEU A 4 -24.62 17.67 17.44
CA LEU A 4 -24.57 16.35 16.78
C LEU A 4 -24.62 15.17 17.77
N SER A 5 -24.08 15.36 18.97
CA SER A 5 -24.03 14.35 20.05
C SER A 5 -25.42 13.91 20.52
N LEU A 6 -26.46 14.73 20.33
CA LEU A 6 -27.83 14.41 20.74
C LEU A 6 -28.58 13.61 19.67
N LEU A 7 -28.22 13.77 18.38
CA LEU A 7 -28.92 13.11 17.28
C LEU A 7 -28.57 11.62 17.18
N ILE A 8 -27.30 11.27 17.45
CA ILE A 8 -26.83 9.88 17.51
C ILE A 8 -27.41 9.14 18.72
N PHE A 9 -27.60 9.84 19.85
CA PHE A 9 -28.17 9.25 21.07
C PHE A 9 -29.68 8.98 20.96
N LEU A 10 -30.42 9.77 20.17
CA LEU A 10 -31.87 9.64 20.00
C LEU A 10 -32.29 8.61 18.95
N LEU A 11 -31.44 8.29 17.97
CA LEU A 11 -31.71 7.27 16.95
C LEU A 11 -31.62 5.83 17.49
N LEU A 12 -30.94 5.61 18.62
CA LEU A 12 -30.69 4.27 19.17
C LEU A 12 -31.75 3.77 20.18
N PHE A 13 -32.69 4.61 20.63
CA PHE A 13 -33.65 4.25 21.70
C PHE A 13 -35.11 4.04 21.26
N ARG A 14 -35.40 3.98 19.95
CA ARG A 14 -36.74 3.59 19.46
C ARG A 14 -36.68 2.76 18.17
N ALA A 15 -36.29 1.49 18.29
CA ALA A 15 -36.84 0.41 17.47
C ALA A 15 -36.36 -0.96 17.98
N PRO A 16 -37.25 -1.94 18.21
CA PRO A 16 -36.86 -3.34 18.35
C PRO A 16 -36.60 -3.92 16.96
N ALA A 17 -35.46 -3.57 16.39
CA ALA A 17 -34.84 -4.23 15.23
C ALA A 17 -33.41 -3.71 15.12
N LEU A 18 -32.43 -4.45 15.63
CA LEU A 18 -31.04 -4.23 15.23
C LEU A 18 -30.95 -4.61 13.73
N GLN A 19 -31.16 -3.64 12.84
CA GLN A 19 -30.56 -3.70 11.52
C GLN A 19 -29.04 -3.63 11.71
N ALA A 20 -28.30 -4.43 10.94
CA ALA A 20 -26.85 -4.39 10.89
C ALA A 20 -26.38 -2.94 10.89
N VAL A 21 -25.59 -2.56 11.90
CA VAL A 21 -24.96 -1.25 11.93
C VAL A 21 -24.16 -1.13 10.65
N ASP A 22 -24.45 -0.11 9.84
CA ASP A 22 -23.67 0.19 8.64
C ASP A 22 -22.26 0.63 9.07
N VAL A 23 -21.37 -0.36 9.16
CA VAL A 23 -19.98 -0.20 9.62
C VAL A 23 -19.22 0.78 8.73
N ASP A 24 -19.59 0.89 7.44
CA ASP A 24 -18.96 1.84 6.51
C ASP A 24 -19.37 3.27 6.81
N SER A 25 -20.66 3.55 6.98
CA SER A 25 -21.13 4.88 7.41
C SER A 25 -20.53 5.30 8.75
N LEU A 26 -20.37 4.34 9.66
CA LEU A 26 -19.75 4.53 10.97
C LEU A 26 -18.24 4.85 10.85
N THR A 27 -17.53 4.10 10.00
CA THR A 27 -16.10 4.27 9.71
C THR A 27 -15.82 5.63 9.07
N ILE A 28 -16.64 6.01 8.08
CA ILE A 28 -16.59 7.32 7.44
C ILE A 28 -16.79 8.42 8.50
N GLY A 29 -17.77 8.26 9.39
CA GLY A 29 -18.04 9.20 10.48
C GLY A 29 -16.85 9.38 11.42
N ILE A 30 -16.24 8.28 11.87
CA ILE A 30 -15.04 8.29 12.74
C ILE A 30 -13.90 9.06 12.07
N ILE A 31 -13.64 8.72 10.80
CA ILE A 31 -12.56 9.32 10.05
C ILE A 31 -12.78 10.83 9.89
N LYS A 32 -14.00 11.25 9.51
CA LYS A 32 -14.34 12.67 9.38
C LYS A 32 -14.25 13.42 10.71
N ASP A 33 -14.77 12.84 11.79
CA ASP A 33 -14.73 13.45 13.13
C ASP A 33 -13.30 13.66 13.64
N PHE A 34 -12.37 12.77 13.29
CA PHE A 34 -10.98 12.86 13.74
C PHE A 34 -10.09 13.70 12.82
N THR A 35 -10.29 13.60 11.50
CA THR A 35 -9.54 14.39 10.50
C THR A 35 -10.04 15.82 10.37
N GLY A 36 -11.29 16.09 10.76
CA GLY A 36 -11.99 17.33 10.44
C GLY A 36 -12.33 17.47 8.95
N ALA A 37 -12.16 16.41 8.14
CA ALA A 37 -12.42 16.44 6.71
C ALA A 37 -13.92 16.28 6.41
N GLU A 38 -14.46 17.07 5.49
CA GLU A 38 -15.86 16.95 5.06
C GLU A 38 -16.10 15.70 4.18
N THR A 39 -15.05 15.21 3.51
CA THR A 39 -15.02 14.03 2.65
C THR A 39 -13.83 13.14 2.97
N LEU A 40 -13.98 11.81 2.85
CA LEU A 40 -12.82 10.92 2.87
C LEU A 40 -11.91 11.25 1.70
N SER A 41 -10.62 11.42 1.98
CA SER A 41 -9.64 11.56 0.92
C SER A 41 -9.41 10.19 0.24
N PRO A 42 -8.99 10.15 -1.03
CA PRO A 42 -8.72 8.89 -1.73
C PRO A 42 -7.74 7.95 -1.02
N GLU A 43 -6.78 8.49 -0.26
CA GLU A 43 -5.86 7.75 0.63
C GLU A 43 -6.62 6.85 1.62
N MET A 44 -7.81 7.25 2.02
CA MET A 44 -8.65 6.57 3.00
C MET A 44 -9.58 5.55 2.35
N ARG A 45 -9.40 5.27 1.04
CA ARG A 45 -10.09 4.18 0.34
C ARG A 45 -9.35 2.84 0.46
N SER A 46 -8.08 2.84 0.85
CA SER A 46 -7.37 1.61 1.26
C SER A 46 -8.06 0.96 2.45
N GLY A 47 -8.40 -0.32 2.31
CA GLY A 47 -8.94 -1.12 3.39
C GLY A 47 -8.00 -1.16 4.59
N PHE A 48 -6.70 -1.31 4.35
CA PHE A 48 -5.66 -1.32 5.37
C PHE A 48 -5.63 0.00 6.18
N VAL A 49 -5.66 1.15 5.49
CA VAL A 49 -5.71 2.48 6.13
C VAL A 49 -6.98 2.65 6.97
N ARG A 50 -8.14 2.19 6.46
CA ARG A 50 -9.40 2.24 7.21
C ARG A 50 -9.32 1.44 8.50
N GLN A 51 -8.84 0.18 8.44
CA GLN A 51 -8.73 -0.70 9.60
C GLN A 51 -7.84 -0.10 10.68
N LEU A 52 -6.68 0.44 10.31
CA LEU A 52 -5.78 1.06 11.26
C LEU A 52 -6.32 2.39 11.83
N ALA A 53 -6.93 3.24 10.99
CA ALA A 53 -7.52 4.51 11.45
C ALA A 53 -8.59 4.28 12.51
N ILE A 54 -9.44 3.27 12.32
CA ILE A 54 -10.43 2.83 13.29
C ILE A 54 -9.76 2.40 14.60
N ARG A 55 -8.74 1.54 14.55
CA ARG A 55 -8.06 1.03 15.74
C ARG A 55 -7.38 2.14 16.54
N ASN A 56 -6.69 3.06 15.86
CA ASN A 56 -6.09 4.22 16.53
C ASN A 56 -7.14 5.13 17.17
N TYR A 57 -8.28 5.34 16.52
CA TYR A 57 -9.39 6.08 17.11
C TYR A 57 -9.89 5.42 18.39
N LEU A 58 -10.15 4.10 18.37
CA LEU A 58 -10.61 3.37 19.55
C LEU A 58 -9.63 3.43 20.71
N ARG A 59 -8.33 3.30 20.43
CA ARG A 59 -7.28 3.41 21.45
C ARG A 59 -7.24 4.80 22.08
N ARG A 60 -7.52 5.85 21.30
CA ARG A 60 -7.47 7.24 21.76
C ARG A 60 -8.72 7.67 22.55
N PHE A 61 -9.88 7.08 22.26
CA PHE A 61 -11.15 7.36 22.94
C PHE A 61 -11.78 6.09 23.53
N PRO A 62 -11.14 5.48 24.55
CA PRO A 62 -11.64 4.25 25.17
C PRO A 62 -13.05 4.43 25.77
N GLU A 63 -13.43 5.63 26.18
CA GLU A 63 -14.79 5.94 26.67
C GLU A 63 -15.87 5.88 25.57
N LYS A 64 -15.48 6.09 24.31
CA LYS A 64 -16.34 5.88 23.14
C LYS A 64 -16.29 4.44 22.64
N SER A 65 -15.38 3.64 23.18
CA SER A 65 -15.05 2.31 22.64
C SER A 65 -16.01 1.21 23.05
N ALA A 66 -16.73 1.24 24.17
CA ALA A 66 -17.47 0.04 24.63
C ALA A 66 -18.47 -0.54 23.61
N LEU A 67 -19.18 0.31 22.85
CA LEU A 67 -20.13 -0.12 21.80
C LEU A 67 -19.44 -0.41 20.46
N PHE A 68 -18.30 0.23 20.21
CA PHE A 68 -17.53 0.10 18.97
C PHE A 68 -16.52 -1.04 19.02
N ALA A 69 -15.84 -1.24 20.15
CA ALA A 69 -15.04 -2.39 20.49
C ALA A 69 -15.89 -3.66 20.47
N SER A 70 -17.16 -3.65 20.89
CA SER A 70 -18.04 -4.81 20.65
C SER A 70 -18.35 -5.05 19.17
N ALA A 71 -18.33 -4.00 18.33
CA ALA A 71 -18.50 -4.09 16.88
C ALA A 71 -17.18 -4.42 16.13
N LEU A 72 -16.01 -4.17 16.74
CA LEU A 72 -14.68 -4.25 16.11
C LEU A 72 -13.77 -5.35 16.69
N GLN A 73 -13.80 -5.63 18.01
CA GLN A 73 -13.20 -6.83 18.64
C GLN A 73 -13.86 -8.12 18.15
N LYS A 74 -15.00 -7.99 17.46
CA LYS A 74 -15.68 -9.06 16.75
C LYS A 74 -16.30 -8.50 15.47
N VAL A 75 -15.50 -7.95 14.56
CA VAL A 75 -15.88 -8.14 13.15
C VAL A 75 -15.70 -9.63 12.90
N ALA A 76 -16.70 -10.41 13.30
CA ALA A 76 -16.74 -11.83 13.02
C ALA A 76 -16.54 -11.94 11.51
N ALA A 77 -15.59 -12.78 11.11
CA ALA A 77 -15.34 -12.98 9.70
C ALA A 77 -16.67 -13.33 9.00
N PRO A 78 -16.93 -12.77 7.80
CA PRO A 78 -18.22 -12.95 7.14
C PRO A 78 -18.58 -14.42 7.06
N GLN A 79 -19.84 -14.75 7.32
CA GLN A 79 -20.32 -16.10 7.01
C GLN A 79 -20.67 -16.17 5.53
N ARG A 80 -20.19 -17.22 4.87
CA ARG A 80 -20.46 -17.52 3.47
C ARG A 80 -21.06 -18.91 3.35
N GLN A 81 -21.82 -19.14 2.27
CA GLN A 81 -22.55 -20.37 2.02
C GLN A 81 -21.61 -21.55 1.77
N ASN A 82 -20.51 -21.29 1.06
CA ASN A 82 -19.57 -22.30 0.61
C ASN A 82 -18.14 -21.95 1.02
N GLN A 83 -17.31 -22.98 1.11
CA GLN A 83 -15.87 -22.84 1.23
C GLN A 83 -15.15 -23.82 0.29
N SER A 84 -14.02 -23.40 -0.25
CA SER A 84 -13.06 -24.27 -0.94
C SER A 84 -11.65 -24.04 -0.42
N PHE A 85 -10.72 -24.90 -0.82
CA PHE A 85 -9.32 -24.85 -0.39
C PHE A 85 -8.41 -24.70 -1.59
N SER A 86 -7.33 -23.96 -1.44
CA SER A 86 -6.28 -23.97 -2.45
C SER A 86 -5.56 -25.31 -2.49
N SER A 87 -4.84 -25.61 -3.58
CA SER A 87 -4.17 -26.89 -3.77
C SER A 87 -3.04 -27.11 -2.75
N SER A 88 -2.41 -26.03 -2.30
CA SER A 88 -1.42 -26.09 -1.21
C SER A 88 -2.04 -26.36 0.18
N GLY A 89 -3.37 -26.18 0.32
CA GLY A 89 -4.07 -26.24 1.59
C GLY A 89 -3.89 -25.02 2.49
N ARG A 90 -3.14 -24.00 2.04
CA ARG A 90 -2.82 -22.79 2.80
C ARG A 90 -3.95 -21.77 2.82
N PHE A 91 -4.82 -21.76 1.80
CA PHE A 91 -5.91 -20.79 1.71
C PHE A 91 -7.28 -21.45 1.79
N VAL A 92 -8.19 -20.79 2.51
CA VAL A 92 -9.62 -21.14 2.55
C VAL A 92 -10.40 -20.01 1.92
N LEU A 93 -11.12 -20.31 0.84
CA LEU A 93 -11.88 -19.36 0.05
C LEU A 93 -13.35 -19.49 0.40
N HIS A 94 -13.95 -18.44 0.95
CA HIS A 94 -15.33 -18.36 1.43
C HIS A 94 -16.17 -17.55 0.44
N TYR A 95 -17.25 -18.13 -0.10
CA TYR A 95 -18.04 -17.49 -1.16
C TYR A 95 -19.53 -17.90 -1.13
N ASP A 96 -20.36 -17.05 -1.73
CA ASP A 96 -21.79 -17.29 -1.89
C ASP A 96 -22.10 -17.64 -3.36
N SER A 97 -23.07 -18.53 -3.59
CA SER A 97 -23.55 -18.90 -4.93
C SER A 97 -24.77 -18.08 -5.36
N ASP A 98 -25.43 -17.43 -4.40
CA ASP A 98 -26.56 -16.54 -4.62
C ASP A 98 -26.54 -15.32 -3.68
N GLY A 99 -27.50 -14.41 -3.86
CA GLY A 99 -27.61 -13.20 -3.07
C GLY A 99 -26.61 -12.11 -3.47
N ILE A 100 -26.43 -11.14 -2.58
CA ILE A 100 -25.68 -9.90 -2.91
C ILE A 100 -24.17 -10.11 -3.03
N HIS A 101 -23.62 -11.20 -2.49
CA HIS A 101 -22.20 -11.52 -2.52
C HIS A 101 -21.87 -12.66 -3.50
N ALA A 102 -22.85 -13.06 -4.33
CA ALA A 102 -22.71 -14.18 -5.25
C ALA A 102 -21.54 -13.99 -6.23
N VAL A 103 -20.63 -14.95 -6.28
CA VAL A 103 -19.59 -14.96 -7.31
C VAL A 103 -20.15 -15.41 -8.67
N PRO A 104 -19.46 -15.15 -9.80
CA PRO A 104 -19.90 -15.64 -11.11
C PRO A 104 -20.11 -17.17 -11.08
N PRO A 105 -21.26 -17.69 -11.54
CA PRO A 105 -21.66 -19.09 -11.31
C PRO A 105 -21.06 -20.08 -12.30
N GLU A 106 -20.25 -19.63 -13.25
CA GLU A 106 -19.64 -20.49 -14.27
C GLU A 106 -18.74 -21.55 -13.61
N ASP A 107 -18.99 -22.83 -13.91
CA ASP A 107 -18.20 -24.00 -13.52
C ASP A 107 -18.05 -24.90 -14.76
N VAL A 108 -17.10 -24.55 -15.64
CA VAL A 108 -16.86 -25.31 -16.86
C VAL A 108 -16.20 -26.66 -16.55
N ALA A 109 -15.43 -26.72 -15.48
CA ALA A 109 -14.80 -27.95 -15.00
C ALA A 109 -15.79 -28.99 -14.45
N ASN A 110 -17.01 -28.57 -14.10
CA ASN A 110 -18.04 -29.36 -13.42
C ASN A 110 -17.53 -30.03 -12.13
N ASN A 111 -16.71 -29.31 -11.36
CA ASN A 111 -16.18 -29.79 -10.08
C ASN A 111 -17.01 -29.32 -8.87
N GLY A 112 -18.07 -28.54 -9.11
CA GLY A 112 -18.91 -27.96 -8.07
C GLY A 112 -18.35 -26.69 -7.44
N ILE A 113 -17.27 -26.13 -7.99
CA ILE A 113 -16.63 -24.89 -7.56
C ILE A 113 -16.66 -23.93 -8.76
N PRO A 114 -17.09 -22.67 -8.59
CA PRO A 114 -17.05 -21.72 -9.70
C PRO A 114 -15.62 -21.49 -10.21
N ASP A 115 -15.43 -21.41 -11.53
CA ASP A 115 -14.14 -21.20 -12.19
C ASP A 115 -13.42 -19.94 -11.66
N PHE A 116 -14.18 -18.94 -11.23
CA PHE A 116 -13.69 -17.73 -10.59
C PHE A 116 -12.98 -18.01 -9.26
N ILE A 117 -13.53 -18.92 -8.44
CA ILE A 117 -12.94 -19.36 -7.17
C ILE A 117 -11.72 -20.25 -7.42
N ASP A 118 -11.80 -21.16 -8.40
CA ASP A 118 -10.65 -21.98 -8.80
C ASP A 118 -9.47 -21.12 -9.26
N SER A 119 -9.74 -20.08 -10.05
CA SER A 119 -8.72 -19.11 -10.48
C SER A 119 -8.09 -18.38 -9.28
N ALA A 120 -8.91 -17.90 -8.35
CA ALA A 120 -8.42 -17.24 -7.14
C ALA A 120 -7.52 -18.16 -6.31
N ALA A 121 -7.90 -19.42 -6.14
CA ALA A 121 -7.10 -20.41 -5.40
C ALA A 121 -5.71 -20.61 -6.03
N VAL A 122 -5.62 -20.65 -7.36
CA VAL A 122 -4.34 -20.74 -8.09
C VAL A 122 -3.50 -19.49 -7.88
N TYR A 123 -4.11 -18.30 -7.96
CA TYR A 123 -3.40 -17.02 -7.78
C TYR A 123 -2.89 -16.83 -6.34
N LEU A 124 -3.64 -17.31 -5.35
CA LEU A 124 -3.23 -17.28 -3.94
C LEU A 124 -2.05 -18.23 -3.67
N ASP A 125 -2.08 -19.45 -4.22
CA ASP A 125 -0.93 -20.36 -4.11
C ASP A 125 0.31 -19.78 -4.81
N HIS A 126 0.13 -19.10 -5.94
CA HIS A 126 1.23 -18.42 -6.65
C HIS A 126 1.80 -17.24 -5.86
N VAL A 127 0.97 -16.37 -5.29
CA VAL A 127 1.46 -15.22 -4.52
C VAL A 127 2.23 -15.67 -3.27
N TRP A 128 1.77 -16.72 -2.60
CA TRP A 128 2.52 -17.31 -1.49
C TRP A 128 3.91 -17.77 -1.94
N GLN A 129 3.99 -18.48 -3.06
CA GLN A 129 5.26 -18.97 -3.60
C GLN A 129 6.21 -17.81 -3.91
N VAL A 130 5.72 -16.69 -4.44
CA VAL A 130 6.57 -15.55 -4.81
C VAL A 130 6.94 -14.72 -3.58
N GLU A 131 5.97 -14.26 -2.80
CA GLU A 131 6.21 -13.35 -1.67
C GLU A 131 6.91 -14.03 -0.50
N VAL A 132 6.43 -15.19 -0.08
CA VAL A 132 6.97 -15.88 1.09
C VAL A 132 8.20 -16.71 0.71
N GLU A 133 8.09 -17.58 -0.29
CA GLU A 133 9.12 -18.59 -0.55
C GLU A 133 10.29 -18.05 -1.38
N GLN A 134 10.03 -17.18 -2.37
CA GLN A 134 11.09 -16.62 -3.23
C GLN A 134 11.67 -15.30 -2.69
N LEU A 135 10.82 -14.35 -2.28
CA LEU A 135 11.25 -13.04 -1.78
C LEU A 135 11.65 -13.09 -0.30
N GLY A 136 11.02 -13.95 0.50
CA GLY A 136 11.34 -14.12 1.91
C GLY A 136 10.57 -13.20 2.85
N PHE A 137 9.39 -12.71 2.45
CA PHE A 137 8.47 -12.09 3.42
C PHE A 137 8.03 -13.12 4.48
N ARG A 138 7.80 -12.64 5.71
CA ARG A 138 7.14 -13.46 6.72
C ARG A 138 5.73 -13.81 6.27
N PRO A 139 5.27 -15.06 6.47
CA PRO A 139 3.88 -15.42 6.27
C PRO A 139 2.94 -14.57 7.13
N PRO A 140 1.65 -14.46 6.76
CA PRO A 140 0.64 -13.89 7.63
C PRO A 140 0.63 -14.59 9.00
N PRO A 141 0.58 -13.84 10.12
CA PRO A 141 0.69 -14.41 11.44
C PRO A 141 -0.65 -14.96 11.97
N ASP A 142 -0.57 -15.97 12.83
CA ASP A 142 -1.63 -16.41 13.73
C ASP A 142 -1.48 -15.72 15.10
N ILE A 143 -2.43 -15.95 16.01
CA ILE A 143 -2.55 -15.26 17.30
C ILE A 143 -1.37 -15.48 18.25
N ASP A 144 -0.61 -16.55 18.06
CA ASP A 144 0.62 -16.83 18.81
C ASP A 144 1.88 -16.19 18.17
N GLY A 145 1.72 -15.53 17.02
CA GLY A 145 2.79 -14.90 16.24
C GLY A 145 3.52 -15.87 15.30
N THR A 146 3.07 -17.13 15.19
CA THR A 146 3.58 -18.09 14.20
C THR A 146 2.86 -17.95 12.86
N PRO A 147 3.37 -18.51 11.76
CA PRO A 147 2.64 -18.52 10.49
C PRO A 147 1.25 -19.17 10.61
N ALA A 148 0.22 -18.50 10.10
CA ALA A 148 -1.13 -19.07 10.05
C ALA A 148 -1.13 -20.38 9.26
N ALA A 149 -1.71 -21.43 9.84
CA ALA A 149 -1.81 -22.74 9.20
C ALA A 149 -2.70 -22.70 7.95
N GLN A 150 -3.78 -21.90 8.03
CA GLN A 150 -4.68 -21.59 6.93
C GLN A 150 -5.03 -20.10 6.98
N TYR A 151 -5.00 -19.44 5.83
CA TYR A 151 -5.33 -18.03 5.67
C TYR A 151 -6.66 -17.87 4.93
N HIS A 152 -7.53 -17.01 5.45
CA HIS A 152 -8.93 -16.93 5.04
C HIS A 152 -9.16 -15.79 4.03
N ILE A 153 -9.84 -16.11 2.94
CA ILE A 153 -10.22 -15.18 1.87
C ILE A 153 -11.73 -15.19 1.73
N TYR A 154 -12.37 -14.02 1.73
CA TYR A 154 -13.82 -13.88 1.60
C TYR A 154 -14.16 -13.09 0.34
N PHE A 155 -15.11 -13.59 -0.44
CA PHE A 155 -15.63 -12.85 -1.59
C PHE A 155 -16.80 -11.98 -1.14
N THR A 156 -16.68 -10.67 -1.38
CA THR A 156 -17.58 -9.66 -0.82
C THR A 156 -18.03 -8.69 -1.92
N ASN A 157 -19.29 -8.30 -1.84
CA ASN A 157 -19.81 -7.17 -2.59
C ASN A 157 -19.68 -5.93 -1.71
N PHE A 158 -18.78 -5.03 -2.09
CA PHE A 158 -18.45 -3.85 -1.31
C PHE A 158 -19.47 -2.73 -1.54
N SER A 159 -19.73 -1.95 -0.49
CA SER A 159 -20.55 -0.75 -0.60
C SER A 159 -19.82 0.36 -1.37
N ASP A 160 -18.48 0.39 -1.29
CA ASP A 160 -17.62 1.30 -2.05
C ASP A 160 -17.37 0.69 -3.45
N PRO A 161 -17.91 1.30 -4.52
CA PRO A 161 -17.83 0.74 -5.86
C PRO A 161 -16.41 0.76 -6.44
N GLY A 162 -15.46 1.48 -5.82
CA GLY A 162 -14.07 1.52 -6.24
C GLY A 162 -13.15 0.57 -5.47
N LEU A 163 -13.67 -0.20 -4.51
CA LEU A 163 -12.86 -1.09 -3.68
C LEU A 163 -12.68 -2.46 -4.34
N TYR A 164 -11.42 -2.84 -4.55
CA TYR A 164 -11.05 -4.13 -5.15
C TYR A 164 -10.92 -5.22 -4.09
N GLY A 165 -10.38 -4.88 -2.93
CA GLY A 165 -10.15 -5.78 -1.82
C GLY A 165 -9.76 -5.01 -0.56
N GLN A 166 -9.67 -5.72 0.56
CA GLN A 166 -9.16 -5.19 1.81
C GLN A 166 -8.62 -6.29 2.72
N THR A 167 -7.52 -6.00 3.40
CA THR A 167 -7.01 -6.81 4.51
C THR A 167 -7.65 -6.35 5.81
N VAL A 168 -8.48 -7.22 6.40
CA VAL A 168 -9.25 -6.91 7.62
C VAL A 168 -8.53 -7.46 8.84
N PHE A 169 -8.26 -6.56 9.79
CA PHE A 169 -7.50 -6.89 11.00
C PHE A 169 -8.43 -7.52 12.03
N GLN A 170 -7.98 -8.56 12.71
CA GLN A 170 -8.77 -9.25 13.74
C GLN A 170 -8.23 -8.97 15.14
N ASP A 171 -7.30 -9.79 15.61
CA ASP A 171 -6.80 -9.77 16.99
C ASP A 171 -5.39 -9.19 17.03
N GLU A 172 -5.11 -8.38 18.07
CA GLU A 172 -3.76 -7.89 18.33
C GLU A 172 -2.89 -9.03 18.86
N ILE A 173 -1.71 -9.20 18.27
CA ILE A 173 -0.75 -10.24 18.67
C ILE A 173 0.16 -9.66 19.76
N ALA A 174 -0.35 -9.64 20.99
CA ALA A 174 0.33 -9.04 22.14
C ALA A 174 1.66 -9.70 22.51
N SER A 175 1.96 -10.89 21.98
CA SER A 175 3.23 -11.60 22.18
C SER A 175 4.39 -11.04 21.34
N LEU A 176 4.10 -10.28 20.28
CA LEU A 176 5.09 -9.69 19.39
C LEU A 176 5.41 -8.23 19.75
N PRO A 177 6.63 -7.74 19.46
CA PRO A 177 6.99 -6.36 19.77
C PRO A 177 6.28 -5.36 18.86
N GLY A 178 5.66 -4.34 19.47
CA GLY A 178 4.91 -3.30 18.77
C GLY A 178 3.53 -3.75 18.31
N GLU A 179 2.91 -3.02 17.38
CA GLU A 179 1.57 -3.34 16.90
C GLU A 179 1.65 -4.38 15.77
N ASN A 180 1.00 -5.53 15.98
CA ASN A 180 0.93 -6.68 15.08
C ASN A 180 -0.48 -7.26 15.17
N TYR A 181 -1.02 -7.80 14.08
CA TYR A 181 -2.40 -8.27 14.04
C TYR A 181 -2.57 -9.56 13.23
N THR A 182 -3.48 -10.43 13.67
CA THR A 182 -4.04 -11.45 12.78
C THR A 182 -5.00 -10.79 11.78
N SER A 183 -5.28 -11.46 10.67
CA SER A 183 -6.12 -10.90 9.61
C SER A 183 -6.78 -11.95 8.73
N TYR A 184 -7.74 -11.49 7.92
CA TYR A 184 -8.22 -12.15 6.72
C TYR A 184 -8.31 -11.14 5.58
N ILE A 185 -8.47 -11.62 4.35
CA ILE A 185 -8.66 -10.74 3.18
C ILE A 185 -10.10 -10.86 2.69
N GLU A 186 -10.70 -9.73 2.32
CA GLU A 186 -11.90 -9.69 1.50
C GLU A 186 -11.54 -9.24 0.08
N LEU A 187 -12.06 -9.93 -0.93
CA LEU A 187 -11.88 -9.61 -2.35
C LEU A 187 -13.24 -9.30 -3.01
N HIS A 188 -13.24 -8.44 -4.02
CA HIS A 188 -14.45 -8.09 -4.75
C HIS A 188 -15.03 -9.35 -5.42
N HIS A 189 -16.28 -9.68 -5.11
CA HIS A 189 -16.95 -10.92 -5.52
C HIS A 189 -16.95 -11.20 -7.04
N THR A 190 -16.80 -10.17 -7.89
CA THR A 190 -16.80 -10.32 -9.36
C THR A 190 -15.66 -9.59 -10.08
N PHE A 191 -14.92 -8.71 -9.40
CA PHE A 191 -14.07 -7.67 -10.03
C PHE A 191 -14.70 -6.97 -11.26
N GLN A 192 -15.97 -6.59 -11.16
CA GLN A 192 -16.70 -5.83 -12.18
C GLN A 192 -17.26 -4.54 -11.59
N GLY A 193 -17.38 -3.48 -12.39
CA GLY A 193 -18.05 -2.23 -12.01
C GLY A 193 -17.35 -0.99 -12.55
N GLY A 194 -18.11 0.01 -13.01
CA GLY A 194 -17.56 1.15 -13.78
C GLY A 194 -16.56 2.07 -13.06
N SER A 195 -16.31 1.85 -11.77
CA SER A 195 -15.35 2.62 -10.98
C SER A 195 -13.98 1.92 -10.82
N LEU A 196 -13.84 0.68 -11.31
CA LEU A 196 -12.55 -0.03 -11.33
C LEU A 196 -11.73 0.39 -12.56
N TYR A 197 -10.41 0.42 -12.42
CA TYR A 197 -9.47 0.69 -13.51
C TYR A 197 -9.17 -0.57 -14.33
N THR A 198 -8.94 -1.68 -13.64
CA THR A 198 -8.75 -3.04 -14.18
C THR A 198 -9.94 -3.91 -13.76
N PHE A 199 -10.28 -4.92 -14.55
CA PHE A 199 -11.46 -5.77 -14.32
C PHE A 199 -11.13 -7.27 -14.40
N GLY A 200 -12.05 -8.08 -13.89
CA GLY A 200 -12.03 -9.54 -13.98
C GLY A 200 -10.78 -10.16 -13.35
N LEU A 201 -10.28 -11.24 -13.94
CA LEU A 201 -9.16 -12.00 -13.39
C LEU A 201 -7.84 -11.21 -13.34
N ARG A 202 -7.67 -10.19 -14.21
CA ARG A 202 -6.51 -9.30 -14.15
C ARG A 202 -6.53 -8.46 -12.88
N ALA A 203 -7.68 -7.85 -12.56
CA ALA A 203 -7.86 -7.11 -11.32
C ALA A 203 -7.64 -8.02 -10.10
N MET A 204 -8.23 -9.22 -10.12
CA MET A 204 -8.05 -10.21 -9.06
C MET A 204 -6.58 -10.52 -8.77
N LYS A 205 -5.76 -10.73 -9.82
CA LYS A 205 -4.32 -10.99 -9.69
C LYS A 205 -3.60 -9.86 -8.96
N ALA A 206 -3.72 -8.62 -9.44
CA ALA A 206 -3.09 -7.46 -8.81
C ALA A 206 -3.56 -7.28 -7.36
N THR A 207 -4.86 -7.37 -7.11
CA THR A 207 -5.42 -7.25 -5.76
C THR A 207 -4.96 -8.34 -4.81
N ILE A 208 -4.84 -9.59 -5.28
CA ILE A 208 -4.32 -10.69 -4.46
C ILE A 208 -2.87 -10.41 -4.07
N ALA A 209 -2.01 -9.96 -4.99
CA ALA A 209 -0.64 -9.57 -4.67
C ALA A 209 -0.59 -8.44 -3.63
N HIS A 210 -1.38 -7.39 -3.84
CA HIS A 210 -1.43 -6.25 -2.95
C HIS A 210 -1.90 -6.61 -1.53
N GLU A 211 -3.06 -7.26 -1.42
CA GLU A 211 -3.68 -7.55 -0.11
C GLU A 211 -2.97 -8.69 0.62
N PHE A 212 -2.44 -9.69 -0.10
CA PHE A 212 -1.65 -10.73 0.54
C PHE A 212 -0.37 -10.15 1.15
N ASN A 213 0.25 -9.16 0.50
CA ASN A 213 1.37 -8.48 1.10
C ASN A 213 0.99 -7.77 2.40
N HIS A 214 -0.15 -7.06 2.44
CA HIS A 214 -0.65 -6.48 3.69
C HIS A 214 -0.85 -7.52 4.78
N ALA A 215 -1.36 -8.71 4.46
CA ALA A 215 -1.48 -9.81 5.42
C ALA A 215 -0.12 -10.22 6.01
N CYS A 216 0.92 -10.32 5.17
CA CYS A 216 2.30 -10.57 5.59
C CYS A 216 2.86 -9.43 6.46
N GLN A 217 2.63 -8.17 6.05
CA GLN A 217 3.08 -6.97 6.75
C GLN A 217 2.59 -6.92 8.20
N LEU A 218 1.43 -7.51 8.51
CA LEU A 218 0.88 -7.56 9.87
C LEU A 218 1.61 -8.53 10.82
N GLY A 219 2.50 -9.38 10.29
CA GLY A 219 3.47 -10.17 11.06
C GLY A 219 4.76 -9.40 11.39
N TYR A 220 4.88 -8.16 10.92
CA TYR A 220 5.93 -7.22 11.26
C TYR A 220 5.41 -6.13 12.20
N ARG A 221 6.35 -5.44 12.84
CA ARG A 221 6.07 -4.31 13.71
C ARG A 221 5.53 -3.14 12.91
N LEU A 222 4.29 -2.75 13.16
CA LEU A 222 3.76 -1.48 12.68
C LEU A 222 4.14 -0.32 13.62
N TRP A 223 4.67 0.77 13.06
CA TRP A 223 5.01 1.98 13.81
C TRP A 223 3.89 3.00 13.74
N THR A 224 3.16 3.13 14.86
CA THR A 224 2.05 4.08 14.99
C THR A 224 2.47 5.30 15.82
N GLN A 225 2.82 6.40 15.16
CA GLN A 225 2.95 7.71 15.82
C GLN A 225 1.90 8.68 15.30
N GLY A 226 0.87 8.94 16.11
CA GLY A 226 -0.21 9.86 15.74
C GLY A 226 -1.29 9.22 14.84
N PHE A 227 -1.96 10.03 14.02
CA PHE A 227 -3.10 9.62 13.17
C PHE A 227 -2.71 9.10 11.80
N LEU A 228 -1.70 9.73 11.17
CA LEU A 228 -1.14 9.30 9.90
C LEU A 228 0.11 8.50 10.20
N PHE A 229 0.12 7.24 9.77
CA PHE A 229 1.24 6.34 10.00
C PHE A 229 2.49 6.91 9.38
N THR A 230 3.56 6.98 10.17
CA THR A 230 4.88 7.42 9.72
C THR A 230 5.33 6.62 8.50
N ASP A 231 4.88 5.37 8.41
CA ASP A 231 5.35 4.39 7.44
C ASP A 231 4.34 4.08 6.33
N LEU A 232 3.17 4.77 6.28
CA LEU A 232 2.12 4.47 5.28
C LEU A 232 2.64 4.57 3.84
N PHE A 233 3.57 5.51 3.60
CA PHE A 233 4.21 5.63 2.29
C PHE A 233 4.87 4.32 1.85
N PHE A 234 5.50 3.58 2.78
CA PHE A 234 6.21 2.33 2.51
C PHE A 234 5.27 1.13 2.47
N ILE A 235 4.32 1.07 3.40
CA ILE A 235 3.28 0.04 3.48
C ILE A 235 2.59 -0.14 2.11
N GLU A 236 2.06 0.96 1.57
CA GLU A 236 1.29 0.93 0.32
C GLU A 236 2.20 0.81 -0.90
N SER A 237 3.31 1.56 -0.96
CA SER A 237 4.20 1.49 -2.13
C SER A 237 4.85 0.13 -2.30
N SER A 238 5.20 -0.57 -1.20
CA SER A 238 5.76 -1.92 -1.29
C SER A 238 4.71 -2.97 -1.69
N ALA A 239 3.44 -2.79 -1.32
CA ALA A 239 2.34 -3.62 -1.81
C ALA A 239 2.06 -3.38 -3.31
N VAL A 240 2.04 -2.12 -3.76
CA VAL A 240 1.88 -1.77 -5.19
C VAL A 240 3.02 -2.32 -6.04
N TRP A 241 4.26 -2.33 -5.52
CA TRP A 241 5.39 -2.94 -6.21
C TRP A 241 5.17 -4.44 -6.50
N LEU A 242 4.49 -5.16 -5.60
CA LEU A 242 4.22 -6.57 -5.76
C LEU A 242 3.14 -6.88 -6.79
N GLU A 243 2.23 -5.93 -7.06
CA GLU A 243 1.29 -6.06 -8.19
C GLU A 243 2.06 -6.33 -9.50
N GLU A 244 3.10 -5.53 -9.76
CA GLU A 244 3.97 -5.64 -10.94
C GLU A 244 4.98 -6.78 -10.83
N TYR A 245 5.58 -6.99 -9.65
CA TYR A 245 6.60 -8.02 -9.49
C TYR A 245 6.03 -9.44 -9.60
N VAL A 246 4.82 -9.68 -9.06
CA VAL A 246 4.17 -10.99 -9.09
C VAL A 246 3.44 -11.21 -10.42
N TYR A 247 2.74 -10.19 -10.93
CA TYR A 247 1.92 -10.28 -12.14
C TYR A 247 2.26 -9.17 -13.14
N GLY A 248 3.49 -9.20 -13.67
CA GLY A 248 3.98 -8.18 -14.61
C GLY A 248 3.24 -8.09 -15.94
N GLU A 249 2.25 -8.95 -16.20
CA GLU A 249 1.29 -8.74 -17.30
C GLU A 249 0.11 -7.83 -16.93
N VAL A 250 -0.04 -7.43 -15.66
CA VAL A 250 -1.16 -6.65 -15.11
C VAL A 250 -0.71 -5.27 -14.65
N ASN A 251 -0.97 -4.29 -15.51
CA ASN A 251 -0.49 -2.92 -15.31
C ASN A 251 -1.52 -2.07 -14.53
N ASP A 252 -2.09 -2.60 -13.44
CA ASP A 252 -3.11 -1.88 -12.64
C ASP A 252 -2.51 -0.62 -11.99
N TYR A 253 -1.26 -0.70 -11.51
CA TYR A 253 -0.52 0.40 -10.89
C TYR A 253 -0.34 1.64 -11.80
N TYR A 254 -0.58 1.53 -13.11
CA TYR A 254 -0.53 2.67 -14.04
C TYR A 254 -1.47 3.79 -13.62
N GLN A 255 -2.59 3.45 -12.97
CA GLN A 255 -3.55 4.44 -12.47
C GLN A 255 -2.91 5.45 -11.49
N TYR A 256 -1.82 5.06 -10.81
CA TYR A 256 -1.14 5.93 -9.83
C TYR A 256 -0.07 6.83 -10.46
N LEU A 257 0.46 6.47 -11.63
CA LEU A 257 1.59 7.17 -12.23
C LEU A 257 1.31 8.64 -12.56
N PRO A 258 0.14 9.06 -13.08
CA PRO A 258 -0.11 10.48 -13.35
C PRO A 258 0.08 11.37 -12.11
N GLY A 259 -0.43 10.98 -10.95
CA GLY A 259 -0.28 11.77 -9.72
C GLY A 259 1.10 11.67 -9.10
N LEU A 260 1.81 10.53 -9.27
CA LEU A 260 3.24 10.45 -8.95
C LEU A 260 4.04 11.52 -9.72
N PHE A 261 3.91 11.54 -11.04
CA PHE A 261 4.68 12.44 -11.91
C PHE A 261 4.32 13.92 -11.69
N GLU A 262 3.07 14.23 -11.35
CA GLU A 262 2.67 15.58 -10.94
C GLU A 262 3.26 15.99 -9.58
N GLY A 263 3.40 15.03 -8.66
CA GLY A 263 3.84 15.23 -7.28
C GLY A 263 5.35 15.22 -7.08
N ILE A 264 6.14 14.52 -7.92
CA ILE A 264 7.56 14.19 -7.65
C ILE A 264 8.49 15.37 -7.37
N GLN A 265 8.20 16.56 -7.91
CA GLN A 265 9.01 17.76 -7.67
C GLN A 265 8.58 18.59 -6.44
N ARG A 266 7.49 18.21 -5.75
CA ARG A 266 6.87 19.02 -4.68
C ARG A 266 6.54 18.22 -3.43
N VAL A 267 6.20 16.95 -3.56
CA VAL A 267 5.75 16.08 -2.47
C VAL A 267 6.97 15.35 -1.91
N PRO A 268 7.17 15.30 -0.57
CA PRO A 268 8.23 14.50 0.04
C PRO A 268 8.04 13.00 -0.24
N PHE A 269 9.14 12.23 -0.35
CA PHE A 269 9.07 10.78 -0.56
C PHE A 269 8.25 10.04 0.52
N THR A 270 8.39 10.45 1.78
CA THR A 270 7.72 9.85 2.94
C THR A 270 6.27 10.33 3.13
N ALA A 271 5.73 11.15 2.23
CA ALA A 271 4.38 11.68 2.39
C ALA A 271 3.32 10.65 1.99
N ALA A 272 2.40 10.36 2.90
CA ALA A 272 1.16 9.63 2.61
C ALA A 272 0.16 10.52 1.86
N ASN A 273 0.39 10.68 0.56
CA ASN A 273 -0.43 11.50 -0.34
C ASN A 273 -0.84 10.64 -1.54
N TYR A 274 -2.12 10.35 -1.72
CA TYR A 274 -2.65 9.55 -2.81
C TYR A 274 -2.86 10.45 -4.04
N PRO A 275 -2.56 9.95 -5.25
CA PRO A 275 -2.01 8.63 -5.57
C PRO A 275 -0.47 8.60 -5.53
N TYR A 276 0.19 9.69 -5.11
CA TYR A 276 1.64 9.85 -5.15
C TYR A 276 2.42 8.72 -4.45
N HIS A 277 2.05 8.37 -3.20
CA HIS A 277 2.75 7.32 -2.47
C HIS A 277 2.51 5.91 -3.04
N TYR A 278 1.33 5.62 -3.57
CA TYR A 278 1.08 4.37 -4.30
C TYR A 278 1.99 4.27 -5.52
N GLY A 279 2.06 5.35 -6.31
CA GLY A 279 2.92 5.42 -7.48
C GLY A 279 4.41 5.22 -7.15
N ASN A 280 4.86 5.54 -5.93
CA ASN A 280 6.23 5.22 -5.51
C ASN A 280 6.54 3.71 -5.47
N GLY A 281 5.59 2.82 -5.74
CA GLY A 281 5.89 1.40 -6.02
C GLY A 281 6.97 1.22 -7.10
N ILE A 282 7.03 2.11 -8.10
CA ILE A 282 8.07 2.03 -9.12
C ILE A 282 9.47 2.41 -8.60
N PHE A 283 9.59 3.06 -7.45
CA PHE A 283 10.88 3.23 -6.76
C PHE A 283 11.43 1.88 -6.30
N TRP A 284 10.58 1.02 -5.75
CA TRP A 284 10.95 -0.34 -5.32
C TRP A 284 11.21 -1.25 -6.51
N LEU A 285 10.45 -1.11 -7.60
CA LEU A 285 10.74 -1.81 -8.86
C LEU A 285 12.15 -1.46 -9.38
N MET A 286 12.50 -0.17 -9.44
CA MET A 286 13.85 0.27 -9.83
C MET A 286 14.92 -0.24 -8.87
N SER A 287 14.65 -0.19 -7.57
CA SER A 287 15.59 -0.67 -6.56
C SER A 287 15.83 -2.18 -6.68
N GLY A 288 14.78 -2.96 -6.98
CA GLY A 288 14.88 -4.39 -7.27
C GLY A 288 15.69 -4.70 -8.53
N LEU A 289 15.47 -3.94 -9.61
CA LEU A 289 16.19 -4.09 -10.88
C LEU A 289 17.67 -3.66 -10.79
N THR A 290 18.02 -2.78 -9.87
CA THR A 290 19.38 -2.21 -9.77
C THR A 290 20.21 -2.76 -8.62
N LEU A 291 19.58 -3.31 -7.59
CA LEU A 291 20.23 -3.94 -6.44
C LEU A 291 19.84 -5.42 -6.33
N SER A 292 18.62 -5.68 -5.85
CA SER A 292 18.07 -7.03 -5.66
C SER A 292 16.58 -6.95 -5.33
N PRO A 293 15.73 -7.87 -5.83
CA PRO A 293 14.35 -7.98 -5.40
C PRO A 293 14.18 -8.24 -3.88
N GLY A 294 15.15 -8.92 -3.25
CA GLY A 294 15.14 -9.21 -1.81
C GLY A 294 15.33 -7.98 -0.91
N LEU A 295 15.56 -6.81 -1.48
CA LEU A 295 15.77 -5.55 -0.76
C LEU A 295 14.54 -5.14 0.07
N VAL A 296 13.34 -5.27 -0.49
CA VAL A 296 12.10 -4.85 0.18
C VAL A 296 11.78 -5.73 1.40
N PRO A 297 11.81 -7.08 1.30
CA PRO A 297 11.75 -7.96 2.48
C PRO A 297 12.82 -7.65 3.54
N GLU A 298 14.06 -7.32 3.15
CA GLU A 298 15.12 -6.95 4.09
C GLU A 298 14.78 -5.65 4.85
N ILE A 299 14.18 -4.66 4.17
CA ILE A 299 13.69 -3.44 4.82
C ILE A 299 12.59 -3.77 5.83
N TRP A 300 11.65 -4.65 5.48
CA TRP A 300 10.60 -5.10 6.40
C TRP A 300 11.16 -5.84 7.62
N GLU A 301 12.18 -6.68 7.45
CA GLU A 301 12.87 -7.28 8.60
C GLU A 301 13.54 -6.21 9.49
N GLN A 302 14.11 -5.17 8.89
CA GLN A 302 14.71 -4.07 9.62
C GLN A 302 13.68 -3.19 10.34
N ILE A 303 12.45 -3.09 9.82
CA ILE A 303 11.34 -2.37 10.45
C ILE A 303 11.02 -2.89 11.85
N MET A 304 11.36 -4.14 12.17
CA MET A 304 11.22 -4.66 13.54
C MET A 304 11.98 -3.82 14.59
N GLN A 305 13.05 -3.13 14.18
CA GLN A 305 13.94 -2.37 15.06
C GLN A 305 13.73 -0.86 15.00
N GLU A 306 13.34 -0.33 13.84
CA GLU A 306 13.22 1.11 13.58
C GLU A 306 12.12 1.43 12.56
N PRO A 307 11.60 2.68 12.50
CA PRO A 307 10.59 3.05 11.51
C PRO A 307 11.09 2.92 10.06
N ALA A 308 10.17 2.88 9.10
CA ALA A 308 10.46 2.51 7.72
C ALA A 308 11.56 3.36 7.07
N PHE A 309 11.59 4.68 7.30
CA PHE A 309 12.58 5.53 6.64
C PHE A 309 14.00 5.29 7.16
N GLU A 310 14.17 5.09 8.46
CA GLU A 310 15.42 4.69 9.08
C GLU A 310 15.84 3.29 8.61
N ALA A 311 14.89 2.35 8.55
CA ALA A 311 15.12 0.98 8.07
C ALA A 311 15.63 0.96 6.62
N ILE A 312 15.03 1.77 5.74
CA ILE A 312 15.50 1.98 4.36
C ILE A 312 16.95 2.46 4.35
N GLY A 313 17.29 3.45 5.18
CA GLY A 313 18.65 3.97 5.30
C GLY A 313 19.66 2.91 5.74
N THR A 314 19.32 2.13 6.77
CA THR A 314 20.15 1.04 7.28
C THR A 314 20.39 -0.04 6.22
N VAL A 315 19.33 -0.51 5.56
CA VAL A 315 19.44 -1.55 4.54
C VAL A 315 20.21 -1.05 3.32
N PHE A 316 19.93 0.16 2.83
CA PHE A 316 20.71 0.74 1.73
C PHE A 316 22.21 0.84 2.07
N GLY A 317 22.55 1.15 3.32
CA GLY A 317 23.94 1.13 3.78
C GLY A 317 24.61 -0.26 3.67
N ARG A 318 23.88 -1.34 3.94
CA ARG A 318 24.38 -2.73 3.77
C ARG A 318 24.61 -3.08 2.30
N HIS A 319 23.85 -2.48 1.39
CA HIS A 319 24.01 -2.59 -0.05
C HIS A 319 25.02 -1.57 -0.63
N ASN A 320 25.84 -0.94 0.21
CA ASN A 320 26.83 0.07 -0.18
C ASN A 320 26.25 1.25 -1.00
N THR A 321 25.04 1.65 -0.68
CA THR A 321 24.36 2.81 -1.27
C THR A 321 23.71 3.64 -0.16
N SER A 322 22.99 4.69 -0.54
CA SER A 322 22.28 5.57 0.36
C SER A 322 20.94 5.97 -0.23
N PHE A 323 20.03 6.48 0.62
CA PHE A 323 18.75 6.99 0.14
C PHE A 323 18.93 8.11 -0.89
N ALA A 324 19.90 8.99 -0.68
CA ALA A 324 20.22 10.07 -1.61
C ALA A 324 20.68 9.56 -2.99
N GLU A 325 21.53 8.52 -3.03
CA GLU A 325 21.99 7.92 -4.28
C GLU A 325 20.85 7.20 -5.01
N MET A 326 20.02 6.44 -4.30
CA MET A 326 18.86 5.76 -4.88
C MET A 326 17.79 6.75 -5.36
N GLN A 327 17.59 7.85 -4.63
CA GLN A 327 16.68 8.93 -5.05
C GLN A 327 17.20 9.67 -6.29
N ALA A 328 18.52 9.92 -6.39
CA ALA A 328 19.12 10.51 -7.59
C ALA A 328 18.97 9.57 -8.81
N ARG A 329 19.18 8.27 -8.60
CA ARG A 329 18.95 7.23 -9.61
C ARG A 329 17.48 7.19 -10.03
N TYR A 330 16.56 7.25 -9.08
CA TYR A 330 15.12 7.30 -9.36
C TYR A 330 14.76 8.46 -10.27
N GLY A 331 15.36 9.64 -10.04
CA GLY A 331 15.21 10.79 -10.92
C GLY A 331 15.64 10.56 -12.37
N GLN A 332 16.70 9.77 -12.59
CA GLN A 332 17.13 9.37 -13.93
C GLN A 332 16.12 8.41 -14.55
N TRP A 333 15.67 7.40 -13.81
CA TRP A 333 14.69 6.42 -14.27
C TRP A 333 13.37 7.08 -14.67
N LEU A 334 12.88 8.06 -13.90
CA LEU A 334 11.70 8.85 -14.23
C LEU A 334 11.90 9.81 -15.41
N TYR A 335 13.14 10.22 -15.69
CA TYR A 335 13.43 11.07 -16.84
C TYR A 335 13.34 10.30 -18.16
N PHE A 336 13.78 9.05 -18.17
CA PHE A 336 13.80 8.17 -19.35
C PHE A 336 12.49 7.37 -19.48
N THR A 337 11.35 8.07 -19.47
CA THR A 337 10.01 7.51 -19.69
C THR A 337 9.31 8.17 -20.88
N GLY A 338 8.18 7.60 -21.30
CA GLY A 338 7.41 8.07 -22.45
C GLY A 338 8.28 8.12 -23.71
N SER A 339 8.28 9.25 -24.41
CA SER A 339 9.10 9.42 -25.61
C SER A 339 10.61 9.46 -25.36
N ARG A 340 11.06 9.51 -24.10
CA ARG A 340 12.48 9.42 -23.70
C ARG A 340 12.89 8.00 -23.30
N ALA A 341 11.98 7.03 -23.35
CA ALA A 341 12.28 5.66 -22.99
C ALA A 341 13.44 5.08 -23.81
N LEU A 342 14.36 4.41 -23.12
CA LEU A 342 15.48 3.70 -23.72
C LEU A 342 15.27 2.19 -23.48
N PRO A 343 14.89 1.41 -24.52
CA PRO A 343 14.64 -0.02 -24.38
C PRO A 343 15.82 -0.77 -23.74
N GLY A 344 15.52 -1.57 -22.72
CA GLY A 344 16.51 -2.41 -22.02
C GLY A 344 17.44 -1.70 -21.04
N GLN A 345 17.24 -0.40 -20.76
CA GLN A 345 18.11 0.36 -19.83
C GLN A 345 17.43 0.77 -18.53
N PHE A 346 16.13 1.08 -18.55
CA PHE A 346 15.35 1.56 -17.40
C PHE A 346 14.17 0.63 -17.13
N TYR A 347 12.99 1.17 -16.77
CA TYR A 347 11.80 0.35 -16.59
C TYR A 347 11.51 -0.41 -17.89
N PRO A 348 11.24 -1.73 -17.84
CA PRO A 348 10.85 -2.50 -19.02
C PRO A 348 9.69 -1.84 -19.79
N GLU A 349 8.77 -1.23 -19.05
CA GLU A 349 7.56 -0.57 -19.55
C GLU A 349 7.69 0.96 -19.64
N ALA A 350 8.92 1.51 -19.59
CA ALA A 350 9.14 2.95 -19.52
C ALA A 350 8.46 3.76 -20.63
N ALA A 351 8.25 3.17 -21.80
CA ALA A 351 7.60 3.81 -22.95
C ALA A 351 6.12 4.13 -22.71
N ASP A 352 5.46 3.36 -21.84
CA ASP A 352 4.03 3.51 -21.52
C ASP A 352 3.79 4.42 -20.30
N TYR A 353 4.85 4.79 -19.59
CA TYR A 353 4.77 5.68 -18.43
C TYR A 353 4.61 7.15 -18.86
N PRO A 354 4.01 8.00 -18.01
CA PRO A 354 3.96 9.44 -18.26
C PRO A 354 5.36 10.03 -18.48
N MET A 355 5.46 11.05 -19.34
CA MET A 355 6.71 11.79 -19.50
C MET A 355 6.85 12.83 -18.38
N LEU A 356 7.99 12.82 -17.71
CA LEU A 356 8.27 13.81 -16.68
C LEU A 356 8.44 15.22 -17.26
N THR A 357 7.58 16.14 -16.81
CA THR A 357 7.67 17.57 -17.12
C THR A 357 8.54 18.27 -16.08
N ILE A 358 9.68 18.83 -16.50
CA ILE A 358 10.57 19.60 -15.64
C ILE A 358 10.05 21.04 -15.57
N LYS A 359 9.54 21.46 -14.40
CA LYS A 359 8.87 22.76 -14.26
C LYS A 359 9.82 23.95 -14.04
N ALA A 360 11.09 23.68 -13.74
CA ALA A 360 12.13 24.68 -13.57
C ALA A 360 13.43 24.16 -14.22
N GLU A 361 13.69 24.60 -15.45
CA GLU A 361 15.02 24.46 -16.06
C GLU A 361 15.86 25.63 -15.55
N GLN A 362 16.82 25.34 -14.68
CA GLN A 362 17.92 26.27 -14.44
C GLN A 362 18.98 25.97 -15.49
N HIS A 363 19.07 26.82 -16.50
CA HIS A 363 20.11 26.75 -17.53
C HIS A 363 21.41 27.33 -16.98
N PHE A 364 22.49 26.57 -17.06
CA PHE A 364 23.82 27.03 -16.68
C PHE A 364 24.74 27.06 -17.89
N VAL A 365 25.40 28.20 -18.10
CA VAL A 365 26.52 28.32 -19.05
C VAL A 365 27.80 27.95 -18.29
N ALA A 366 28.55 26.96 -18.79
CA ALA A 366 29.77 26.48 -18.16
C ALA A 366 30.91 27.52 -18.22
N ALA A 367 30.86 28.51 -17.34
CA ALA A 367 31.98 29.37 -17.02
C ALA A 367 32.04 29.55 -15.50
N ASP A 368 33.12 29.03 -14.92
CA ASP A 368 33.52 29.10 -13.50
C ASP A 368 32.83 28.16 -12.51
N THR A 369 33.63 27.73 -11.54
CA THR A 369 33.29 26.81 -10.44
C THR A 369 31.89 27.10 -9.87
N LEU A 370 30.94 26.20 -10.16
CA LEU A 370 29.59 26.31 -9.63
C LEU A 370 29.58 25.95 -8.14
N SER A 371 29.35 26.96 -7.30
CA SER A 371 28.88 26.77 -5.93
C SER A 371 27.42 27.20 -5.86
N PHE A 372 26.53 26.25 -5.59
CA PHE A 372 25.11 26.55 -5.41
C PHE A 372 24.78 26.64 -3.92
N ARG A 373 24.01 27.68 -3.56
CA ARG A 373 23.32 27.78 -2.27
C ARG A 373 21.85 28.03 -2.57
N GLY A 374 21.01 27.07 -2.25
CA GLY A 374 19.56 27.22 -2.33
C GLY A 374 18.89 26.46 -1.21
N THR A 375 17.72 26.94 -0.80
CA THR A 375 16.88 26.22 0.15
C THR A 375 16.11 25.18 -0.65
N VAL A 376 16.56 23.92 -0.59
CA VAL A 376 15.73 22.80 -1.06
C VAL A 376 14.61 22.66 -0.02
N GLY A 377 13.40 23.09 -0.37
CA GLY A 377 12.21 22.77 0.43
C GLY A 377 12.04 21.25 0.56
N ARG A 378 11.04 20.77 1.31
CA ARG A 378 10.71 19.34 1.40
C ARG A 378 10.21 18.80 0.04
N LYS A 379 11.10 18.59 -0.91
CA LYS A 379 10.84 18.08 -2.27
C LYS A 379 11.41 16.67 -2.39
N SER A 380 10.75 15.80 -3.14
CA SER A 380 11.32 14.49 -3.49
C SER A 380 12.42 14.60 -4.56
N LEU A 381 12.36 15.59 -5.47
CA LEU A 381 13.41 15.76 -6.49
C LEU A 381 13.54 17.19 -7.04
N ALA A 382 14.74 17.53 -7.53
CA ALA A 382 15.03 18.73 -8.32
C ALA A 382 15.92 18.38 -9.52
N TYR A 383 15.66 19.01 -10.67
CA TYR A 383 16.41 18.80 -11.92
C TYR A 383 17.18 20.06 -12.30
N PHE A 384 18.37 19.87 -12.86
CA PHE A 384 19.25 20.93 -13.34
C PHE A 384 19.77 20.51 -14.73
N SER A 385 19.71 21.40 -15.72
CA SER A 385 20.29 21.18 -17.05
C SER A 385 21.55 22.02 -17.21
N ILE A 386 22.63 21.42 -17.72
CA ILE A 386 23.86 22.15 -18.06
C ILE A 386 23.92 22.20 -19.58
N ASP A 387 23.86 23.41 -20.13
CA ASP A 387 24.04 23.63 -21.56
C ASP A 387 25.54 23.85 -21.84
N ASP A 388 26.03 23.26 -22.93
CA ASP A 388 27.44 23.29 -23.36
C ASP A 388 28.45 22.81 -22.31
N LEU A 389 28.76 21.50 -22.31
CA LEU A 389 29.95 20.96 -21.66
C LEU A 389 31.14 21.07 -22.64
N PRO A 390 32.04 22.07 -22.54
CA PRO A 390 33.30 22.02 -23.28
C PRO A 390 34.05 20.75 -22.86
N SER A 391 34.63 20.06 -23.84
CA SER A 391 35.37 18.80 -23.68
C SER A 391 36.48 18.91 -22.63
N VAL A 392 36.19 18.65 -21.36
CA VAL A 392 37.18 18.65 -20.28
C VAL A 392 36.94 17.47 -19.33
N ARG A 393 38.05 16.77 -19.03
CA ARG A 393 38.15 15.61 -18.15
C ARG A 393 37.40 15.81 -16.83
N GLN A 394 36.49 14.91 -16.52
CA GLN A 394 35.72 14.91 -15.28
C GLN A 394 36.60 14.63 -14.04
N ARG A 395 36.53 15.51 -13.04
CA ARG A 395 36.61 15.17 -11.61
C ARG A 395 35.58 16.03 -10.89
N GLY A 396 34.38 15.47 -10.66
CA GLY A 396 33.36 16.08 -9.83
C GLY A 396 32.81 15.04 -8.87
N GLN A 397 32.90 15.31 -7.57
CA GLN A 397 32.14 14.58 -6.55
C GLN A 397 30.87 15.39 -6.27
N VAL A 398 29.70 14.79 -6.43
CA VAL A 398 28.45 15.34 -5.91
C VAL A 398 28.39 14.91 -4.44
N ARG A 399 28.51 15.86 -3.51
CA ARG A 399 28.20 15.64 -2.08
C ARG A 399 26.85 16.27 -1.77
N ALA A 400 25.87 15.44 -1.44
CA ALA A 400 24.65 15.89 -0.80
C ALA A 400 24.87 15.84 0.71
N GLU A 401 25.14 16.98 1.35
CA GLU A 401 25.06 17.07 2.80
C GLU A 401 23.59 17.31 3.17
N GLY A 402 22.93 16.26 3.66
CA GLY A 402 21.57 16.36 4.17
C GLY A 402 21.55 17.26 5.41
N ALA A 403 20.84 18.38 5.33
CA ALA A 403 20.47 19.15 6.51
C ALA A 403 19.40 18.35 7.28
N LEU A 404 19.84 17.42 8.11
CA LEU A 404 19.03 16.85 9.18
C LEU A 404 18.79 17.98 10.19
N ASN A 405 17.64 18.63 10.11
CA ASN A 405 17.10 19.32 11.27
C ASN A 405 16.68 18.23 12.26
N THR A 406 17.58 17.89 13.17
CA THR A 406 17.21 17.30 14.45
C THR A 406 16.14 18.20 15.09
N PRO A 407 15.02 17.64 15.59
CA PRO A 407 14.12 18.41 16.43
C PRO A 407 14.93 18.95 17.62
N ALA A 408 14.97 20.27 17.75
CA ALA A 408 15.52 20.91 18.93
C ALA A 408 14.66 20.52 20.14
N GLY A 409 15.28 19.83 21.10
CA GLY A 409 14.80 19.73 22.49
C GLY A 409 13.72 18.67 22.73
N LEU A 410 14.12 17.59 23.42
CA LEU A 410 13.28 16.97 24.44
C LEU A 410 13.24 17.87 25.68
#